data_AF-A0A9D8W5B7-F1
#
_entry.id   AF-A0A9D8W5B7-F1
#
_cell.length_a   1.000
_cell.length_b   1.000
_cell.length_c   1.000
_cell.angle_alpha   90.00
_cell.angle_beta   90.00
_cell.angle_gamma   90.00
#
_symmetry.space_group_name_H-M   'P 1'
#
loop_
_entity.id
_entity.type
_entity.pdbx_description
1 polymer ?
#
loop_
_entity_poly.entity_id
_entity_poly.type
_entity_poly.pdbx_seq_one_letter_code
_entity_poly.pdbx_strand_id
1 'polypeptide(L)'
;MATPSTVSPSALPTSGASWILLALYVAVTATASLTGSLASDPDTSAWYQALNQPSFQPPSWAFGVVWPILYLMMAYAGWRADAAAKPDQTRRLRVAYGVQLLFNAGWTIVFFALQSIIGGFVVILGLLAAILTWMALARQVDRLSFWLFAPYVAWVAFATLLNGSYVLLN
;
A
#
# COMPACT_ATOMS: atom_id res chain seq x y z
N MET A 1 -7.20 44.09 21.83
CA MET A 1 -8.16 43.24 21.10
C MET A 1 -7.41 42.63 19.92
N ALA A 2 -6.82 41.45 20.08
CA ALA A 2 -5.99 40.81 19.05
C ALA A 2 -6.91 40.02 18.11
N THR A 3 -6.81 40.28 16.81
CA THR A 3 -7.53 39.58 15.75
C THR A 3 -7.05 38.12 15.65
N PRO A 4 -7.95 37.15 15.37
CA PRO A 4 -7.54 35.77 15.21
C PRO A 4 -6.85 35.60 13.85
N SER A 5 -5.60 35.15 13.87
CA SER A 5 -4.85 34.75 12.69
C SER A 5 -5.56 33.59 12.00
N THR A 6 -6.13 33.87 10.83
CA THR A 6 -6.74 32.88 9.93
C THR A 6 -5.65 31.93 9.45
N VAL A 7 -5.73 30.66 9.85
CA VAL A 7 -4.91 29.58 9.29
C VAL A 7 -5.31 29.42 7.82
N SER A 8 -4.47 29.88 6.90
CA SER A 8 -4.68 29.66 5.47
C SER A 8 -4.71 28.16 5.18
N PRO A 9 -5.67 27.66 4.38
CA PRO A 9 -5.64 26.29 3.87
C PRO A 9 -4.32 26.09 3.13
N SER A 10 -3.57 25.05 3.50
CA SER A 10 -2.34 24.66 2.83
C SER A 10 -2.58 24.52 1.32
N ALA A 11 -2.16 25.51 0.53
CA ALA A 11 -2.31 25.49 -0.92
C ALA A 11 -1.47 24.34 -1.48
N LEU A 12 -2.11 23.39 -2.18
CA LEU A 12 -1.40 22.33 -2.88
C LEU A 12 -0.43 22.96 -3.89
N PRO A 13 0.81 22.47 -4.02
CA PRO A 13 1.72 22.96 -5.02
C PRO A 13 1.16 22.66 -6.42
N THR A 14 0.82 23.72 -7.15
CA THR A 14 0.20 23.67 -8.49
C THR A 14 1.22 23.82 -9.63
N SER A 15 2.52 23.74 -9.33
CA SER A 15 3.59 23.89 -10.31
C SER A 15 3.74 22.66 -11.21
N GLY A 16 4.32 22.83 -12.40
CA GLY A 16 4.62 21.71 -13.31
C GLY A 16 5.49 20.61 -12.68
N ALA A 17 6.40 20.97 -11.77
CA ALA A 17 7.19 20.02 -10.99
C ALA A 17 6.34 19.13 -10.07
N SER A 18 5.21 19.65 -9.58
CA SER A 18 4.27 18.90 -8.74
C SER A 18 3.56 17.79 -9.53
N TRP A 19 3.17 18.06 -10.77
CA TRP A 19 2.55 17.06 -11.65
C TRP A 19 3.52 15.96 -12.08
N ILE A 20 4.79 16.31 -12.33
CA ILE A 20 5.85 15.32 -12.58
C ILE A 20 6.03 14.41 -11.37
N LEU A 21 6.05 14.99 -10.16
CA LEU A 21 6.16 14.19 -8.93
C LEU A 21 4.97 13.25 -8.75
N LEU A 22 3.75 13.69 -9.02
CA LEU A 22 2.56 12.82 -8.99
C LEU A 22 2.69 11.67 -9.99
N ALA A 23 3.11 11.96 -11.23
CA ALA A 23 3.32 10.93 -12.25
C ALA A 23 4.39 9.91 -11.82
N LEU A 24 5.45 10.33 -11.14
CA LEU A 24 6.46 9.43 -10.57
C LEU A 24 5.87 8.53 -9.49
N TYR A 25 5.05 9.07 -8.57
CA TYR A 25 4.37 8.25 -7.56
C TYR A 25 3.42 7.23 -8.19
N VAL A 26 2.65 7.64 -9.22
CA VAL A 26 1.78 6.71 -9.96
C VAL A 26 2.62 5.62 -10.63
N ALA A 27 3.69 5.99 -11.34
CA ALA A 27 4.55 5.03 -12.05
C ALA A 27 5.22 4.03 -11.09
N VAL A 28 5.80 4.51 -10.00
CA VAL A 28 6.45 3.66 -8.99
C VAL A 28 5.44 2.78 -8.25
N THR A 29 4.20 3.25 -8.04
CA THR A 29 3.16 2.42 -7.43
C THR A 29 2.62 1.39 -8.43
N ALA A 30 2.57 1.73 -9.71
CA ALA A 30 2.14 0.82 -10.78
C ALA A 30 3.11 -0.36 -10.97
N THR A 31 4.41 -0.22 -10.68
CA THR A 31 5.33 -1.37 -10.75
C THR A 31 4.98 -2.47 -9.76
N ALA A 32 4.47 -2.12 -8.56
CA ALA A 32 3.95 -3.09 -7.61
C ALA A 32 2.68 -3.79 -8.16
N SER A 33 1.80 -3.03 -8.83
CA SER A 33 0.60 -3.61 -9.47
C SER A 33 0.90 -4.67 -10.52
N LEU A 34 1.96 -4.46 -11.32
CA LEU A 34 2.39 -5.41 -12.36
C LEU A 34 2.80 -6.76 -11.76
N THR A 35 3.45 -6.76 -10.61
CA THR A 35 3.82 -8.02 -9.93
C THR A 35 2.60 -8.78 -9.42
N GLY A 36 1.56 -8.07 -8.98
CA GLY A 36 0.27 -8.67 -8.60
C GLY A 36 -0.45 -9.33 -9.78
N SER A 37 -0.44 -8.69 -10.95
CA SER A 37 -1.12 -9.22 -12.15
C SER A 37 -0.38 -10.36 -12.86
N LEU A 38 0.94 -10.43 -12.71
CA LEU A 38 1.77 -11.40 -13.46
C LEU A 38 2.02 -12.71 -12.69
N ALA A 39 1.91 -12.71 -11.37
CA ALA A 39 2.35 -13.82 -10.54
C ALA A 39 1.24 -14.85 -10.23
N SER A 40 0.47 -15.23 -11.26
CA SER A 40 -0.55 -16.29 -11.27
C SER A 40 -1.95 -15.82 -10.92
N ASP A 41 -2.88 -16.06 -11.83
CA ASP A 41 -4.31 -15.99 -11.55
C ASP A 41 -4.66 -17.13 -10.55
N PRO A 42 -5.17 -16.81 -9.36
CA PRO A 42 -5.63 -17.81 -8.37
C PRO A 42 -6.51 -18.89 -8.99
N ASP A 43 -7.29 -18.52 -10.01
CA ASP A 43 -8.23 -19.39 -10.69
C ASP A 43 -7.55 -20.36 -11.69
N THR A 44 -6.27 -20.17 -12.00
CA THR A 44 -5.49 -21.03 -12.92
C THR A 44 -4.34 -21.79 -12.26
N SER A 45 -3.95 -21.40 -11.04
CA SER A 45 -2.85 -22.04 -10.33
C SER A 45 -3.27 -23.36 -9.70
N ALA A 46 -2.81 -24.48 -10.26
CA ALA A 46 -3.07 -25.82 -9.72
C ALA A 46 -2.59 -25.98 -8.27
N TRP A 47 -1.47 -25.34 -7.91
CA TRP A 47 -0.99 -25.31 -6.54
C TRP A 47 -1.98 -24.60 -5.61
N TYR A 48 -2.45 -23.41 -6.02
CA TYR A 48 -3.37 -22.62 -5.19
C TYR A 48 -4.75 -23.28 -5.03
N GLN A 49 -5.25 -23.92 -6.08
CA GLN A 49 -6.49 -24.69 -6.03
C GLN A 49 -6.41 -25.93 -5.13
N ALA A 50 -5.21 -26.49 -4.92
CA ALA A 50 -5.00 -27.63 -4.03
C ALA A 50 -4.97 -27.25 -2.54
N LEU A 51 -4.88 -25.94 -2.20
CA LEU A 51 -4.85 -25.48 -0.82
C LEU A 51 -6.23 -25.54 -0.17
N ASN A 52 -6.25 -25.84 1.13
CA ASN A 52 -7.43 -25.67 1.96
C ASN A 52 -7.71 -24.16 2.11
N GLN A 53 -8.77 -23.69 1.47
CA GLN A 53 -9.14 -22.27 1.45
C GLN A 53 -9.99 -21.89 2.68
N PRO A 54 -9.73 -20.74 3.31
CA PRO A 54 -10.56 -20.24 4.39
C PRO A 54 -11.96 -19.83 3.87
N SER A 55 -13.00 -20.12 4.65
CA SER A 55 -14.41 -19.90 4.25
C SER A 55 -14.81 -18.44 4.02
N PHE A 56 -13.97 -17.49 4.43
CA PHE A 56 -14.18 -16.04 4.30
C PHE A 56 -13.30 -15.41 3.22
N GLN A 57 -12.65 -16.21 2.38
CA GLN A 57 -11.92 -15.72 1.23
C GLN A 57 -12.85 -14.97 0.27
N PRO A 58 -12.52 -13.73 -0.14
CA PRO A 58 -13.34 -13.00 -1.08
C PRO A 58 -13.21 -13.60 -2.49
N PRO A 59 -14.20 -13.38 -3.37
CA PRO A 59 -14.10 -13.76 -4.78
C PRO A 59 -12.86 -13.17 -5.47
N SER A 60 -12.30 -13.87 -6.45
CA SER A 60 -11.08 -13.44 -7.17
C SER A 60 -11.19 -12.04 -7.78
N TRP A 61 -12.36 -11.68 -8.32
CA TRP A 61 -12.63 -10.35 -8.88
C TRP A 61 -12.46 -9.20 -7.86
N ALA A 62 -12.65 -9.45 -6.57
CA ALA A 62 -12.54 -8.40 -5.55
C ALA A 62 -11.12 -7.83 -5.49
N PHE A 63 -10.10 -8.68 -5.66
CA PHE A 63 -8.70 -8.25 -5.73
C PHE A 63 -8.45 -7.34 -6.94
N GLY A 64 -9.05 -7.65 -8.08
CA GLY A 64 -8.94 -6.85 -9.31
C GLY A 64 -9.57 -5.46 -9.21
N VAL A 65 -10.55 -5.27 -8.32
CA VAL A 65 -11.19 -3.95 -8.08
C VAL A 65 -10.49 -3.17 -6.98
N VAL A 66 -10.18 -3.83 -5.85
CA VAL A 66 -9.67 -3.15 -4.66
C VAL A 66 -8.24 -2.63 -4.87
N TRP A 67 -7.35 -3.44 -5.46
CA TRP A 67 -5.94 -3.04 -5.61
C TRP A 67 -5.73 -1.78 -6.47
N PRO A 68 -6.34 -1.65 -7.67
CA PRO A 68 -6.21 -0.42 -8.46
C PRO A 68 -6.65 0.85 -7.70
N ILE A 69 -7.77 0.77 -6.97
CA ILE A 69 -8.26 1.88 -6.15
C ILE A 69 -7.23 2.22 -5.06
N LEU A 70 -6.73 1.21 -4.35
CA LEU A 70 -5.71 1.42 -3.31
C LEU A 70 -4.43 2.03 -3.88
N TYR A 71 -3.94 1.56 -5.03
CA TYR A 71 -2.75 2.11 -5.68
C TYR A 71 -2.91 3.58 -6.05
N LEU A 72 -4.08 3.99 -6.56
CA LEU A 72 -4.36 5.41 -6.84
C LEU A 72 -4.38 6.24 -5.55
N MET A 73 -5.01 5.73 -4.49
CA MET A 73 -5.05 6.41 -3.19
C MET A 73 -3.65 6.55 -2.58
N MET A 74 -2.83 5.49 -2.67
CA MET A 74 -1.45 5.48 -2.20
C MET A 74 -0.59 6.50 -2.95
N ALA A 75 -0.66 6.50 -4.29
CA ALA A 75 0.11 7.43 -5.11
C ALA A 75 -0.26 8.88 -4.83
N TYR A 76 -1.57 9.17 -4.71
CA TYR A 76 -2.05 10.51 -4.37
C TYR A 76 -1.62 10.94 -2.96
N ALA A 77 -1.75 10.06 -1.96
CA ALA A 77 -1.34 10.33 -0.60
C ALA A 77 0.19 10.52 -0.46
N GLY A 78 0.97 9.70 -1.18
CA GLY A 78 2.42 9.78 -1.30
C GLY A 78 2.87 11.12 -1.86
N TRP A 79 2.38 11.48 -3.04
CA TRP A 79 2.62 12.79 -3.65
C TRP A 79 2.24 13.94 -2.72
N ARG A 80 1.04 13.90 -2.15
CA ARG A 80 0.53 14.97 -1.29
C ARG A 80 1.37 15.15 -0.03
N ALA A 81 1.79 14.06 0.61
CA ALA A 81 2.65 14.11 1.79
C ALA A 81 4.04 14.63 1.44
N ASP A 82 4.60 14.21 0.30
CA ASP A 82 5.89 14.66 -0.21
C ASP A 82 5.89 16.18 -0.48
N ALA A 83 4.83 16.68 -1.11
CA ALA A 83 4.67 18.09 -1.44
C ALA A 83 4.45 18.99 -0.21
N ALA A 84 3.90 18.46 0.88
CA ALA A 84 3.68 19.17 2.14
C ALA A 84 4.87 19.05 3.13
N ALA A 85 5.82 18.15 2.87
CA ALA A 85 6.91 17.83 3.79
C ALA A 85 8.07 18.84 3.72
N LYS A 86 8.73 19.04 4.87
CA LYS A 86 10.05 19.69 4.92
C LYS A 86 11.14 18.73 4.41
N PRO A 87 12.32 19.23 3.97
CA PRO A 87 13.34 18.39 3.35
C PRO A 87 13.78 17.15 4.16
N ASP A 88 13.88 17.27 5.49
CA ASP A 88 14.22 16.19 6.40
C ASP A 88 13.11 15.12 6.50
N GLN A 89 11.84 15.56 6.46
CA GLN A 89 10.66 14.70 6.46
C GLN A 89 10.47 14.01 5.10
N THR A 90 10.71 14.72 3.99
CA THR A 90 10.58 14.21 2.62
C THR A 90 11.41 12.95 2.41
N ARG A 91 12.68 12.95 2.84
CA ARG A 91 13.56 11.77 2.69
C ARG A 91 12.99 10.56 3.44
N ARG A 92 12.52 10.76 4.68
CA ARG A 92 11.95 9.69 5.51
C ARG A 92 10.67 9.12 4.89
N LEU A 93 9.78 9.99 4.41
CA LEU A 93 8.54 9.59 3.74
C LEU A 93 8.81 8.78 2.47
N ARG A 94 9.73 9.23 1.60
CA ARG A 94 10.08 8.52 0.36
C ARG A 94 10.67 7.14 0.64
N VAL A 95 11.59 7.03 1.61
CA VAL A 95 12.17 5.73 2.00
C VAL A 95 11.10 4.79 2.55
N ALA A 96 10.28 5.25 3.49
CA ALA A 96 9.20 4.43 4.04
C ALA A 96 8.18 4.01 2.97
N TYR A 97 7.89 4.90 2.01
CA TYR A 97 6.98 4.60 0.89
C TYR A 97 7.56 3.52 -0.04
N GLY A 98 8.86 3.62 -0.35
CA GLY A 98 9.57 2.60 -1.13
C GLY A 98 9.63 1.26 -0.42
N VAL A 99 9.87 1.25 0.89
CA VAL A 99 9.89 0.01 1.69
C VAL A 99 8.53 -0.68 1.68
N GLN A 100 7.42 0.04 1.91
CA GLN A 100 6.09 -0.60 1.86
C GLN A 100 5.75 -1.12 0.46
N LEU A 101 6.16 -0.42 -0.62
CA LEU A 101 5.99 -0.95 -1.99
C LEU A 101 6.83 -2.20 -2.25
N LEU A 102 8.05 -2.27 -1.72
CA LEU A 102 8.90 -3.44 -1.85
C LEU A 102 8.25 -4.67 -1.19
N PHE A 103 7.72 -4.50 0.03
CA PHE A 103 6.96 -5.56 0.70
C PHE A 103 5.68 -5.93 -0.09
N ASN A 104 4.98 -4.93 -0.63
CA ASN A 104 3.77 -5.14 -1.43
C ASN A 104 4.05 -6.00 -2.68
N ALA A 105 5.05 -5.64 -3.46
CA ALA A 105 5.46 -6.39 -4.64
C ALA A 105 6.09 -7.76 -4.29
N GLY A 106 6.90 -7.79 -3.22
CA GLY A 106 7.56 -9.00 -2.75
C GLY A 106 6.60 -10.06 -2.24
N TRP A 107 5.44 -9.67 -1.69
CA TRP A 107 4.43 -10.62 -1.20
C TRP A 107 3.97 -11.58 -2.29
N THR A 108 3.63 -11.06 -3.48
CA THR A 108 3.12 -11.91 -4.57
C THR A 108 4.19 -12.91 -5.04
N ILE A 109 5.46 -12.50 -5.07
CA ILE A 109 6.59 -13.38 -5.40
C ILE A 109 6.71 -14.51 -4.37
N VAL A 110 6.72 -14.17 -3.08
CA VAL A 110 6.93 -15.16 -2.02
C VAL A 110 5.73 -16.12 -1.89
N PHE A 111 4.50 -15.59 -1.97
CA PHE A 111 3.31 -16.41 -1.81
C PHE A 111 3.06 -17.30 -3.04
N PHE A 112 3.07 -16.74 -4.26
CA PHE A 112 2.68 -17.49 -5.47
C PHE A 112 3.86 -18.08 -6.23
N ALA A 113 4.93 -17.31 -6.47
CA ALA A 113 6.06 -17.81 -7.28
C ALA A 113 6.92 -18.80 -6.49
N LEU A 114 7.17 -18.51 -5.21
CA LEU A 114 7.89 -19.42 -4.30
C LEU A 114 6.96 -20.41 -3.58
N GLN A 115 5.64 -20.30 -3.77
CA GLN A 115 4.64 -21.21 -3.18
C GLN A 115 4.80 -21.36 -1.65
N SER A 116 5.25 -20.30 -0.96
CA SER A 116 5.57 -20.33 0.46
C SER A 116 4.47 -19.65 1.27
N ILE A 117 3.60 -20.44 1.89
CA ILE A 117 2.50 -19.93 2.73
C ILE A 117 3.07 -19.17 3.95
N ILE A 118 4.00 -19.78 4.68
CA ILE A 118 4.65 -19.17 5.85
C ILE A 118 5.45 -17.92 5.42
N GLY A 119 6.19 -18.01 4.31
CA GLY A 119 6.94 -16.88 3.76
C GLY A 119 6.02 -15.70 3.43
N GLY A 120 4.91 -15.96 2.75
CA GLY A 120 3.92 -14.95 2.41
C GLY A 120 3.30 -14.31 3.66
N PHE A 121 3.03 -15.10 4.70
CA PHE A 121 2.54 -14.59 5.99
C PHE A 121 3.56 -13.68 6.69
N VAL A 122 4.84 -14.04 6.70
CA VAL A 122 5.90 -13.18 7.27
C VAL A 122 6.03 -11.87 6.48
N VAL A 123 6.00 -11.94 5.15
CA VAL A 123 6.09 -10.76 4.28
C VAL A 123 4.90 -9.83 4.47
N ILE A 124 3.67 -10.35 4.60
CA ILE A 124 2.49 -9.49 4.79
C ILE A 124 2.44 -8.83 6.17
N LEU A 125 2.98 -9.47 7.22
CA LEU A 125 3.20 -8.82 8.52
C LEU A 125 4.20 -7.67 8.40
N GLY A 126 5.30 -7.89 7.68
CA GLY A 126 6.27 -6.85 7.35
C GLY A 126 5.65 -5.70 6.55
N LEU A 127 4.80 -6.01 5.59
CA LEU A 127 4.04 -5.03 4.82
C LEU A 127 3.16 -4.19 5.74
N LEU A 128 2.35 -4.81 6.59
CA LEU A 128 1.47 -4.10 7.51
C LEU A 128 2.26 -3.15 8.43
N ALA A 129 3.38 -3.61 8.97
CA ALA A 129 4.28 -2.78 9.78
C ALA A 129 4.87 -1.60 8.98
N ALA A 130 5.28 -1.83 7.73
CA ALA A 130 5.80 -0.78 6.84
C ALA A 130 4.75 0.28 6.51
N ILE A 131 3.50 -0.12 6.28
CA ILE A 131 2.36 0.78 6.03
C ILE A 131 2.08 1.64 7.26
N LEU A 132 2.00 1.02 8.45
CA LEU A 132 1.78 1.74 9.71
C LEU A 132 2.92 2.74 9.99
N THR A 133 4.15 2.35 9.67
CA THR A 133 5.32 3.24 9.78
C THR A 133 5.19 4.44 8.84
N TRP A 134 4.82 4.23 7.59
CA TRP A 134 4.59 5.32 6.64
C TRP A 134 3.47 6.25 7.12
N MET A 135 2.36 5.69 7.60
CA MET A 135 1.25 6.48 8.16
C MET A 135 1.69 7.31 9.37
N ALA A 136 2.48 6.76 10.29
CA ALA A 136 2.98 7.49 11.45
C ALA A 136 3.82 8.71 11.04
N LEU A 137 4.61 8.60 9.98
CA LEU A 137 5.35 9.72 9.39
C LEU A 137 4.42 10.72 8.70
N ALA A 138 3.48 10.24 7.87
CA ALA A 138 2.55 11.08 7.15
C ALA A 138 1.64 11.90 8.08
N ARG A 139 1.26 11.35 9.24
CA ARG A 139 0.45 12.04 10.26
C ARG A 139 1.11 13.33 10.78
N GLN A 140 2.43 13.38 10.80
CA GLN A 140 3.20 14.54 11.25
C GLN A 140 3.30 15.63 10.19
N VAL A 141 2.91 15.33 8.94
CA VAL A 141 3.04 16.21 7.77
C VAL A 141 1.67 16.63 7.23
N ASP A 142 0.81 15.69 6.85
CA ASP A 142 -0.51 15.95 6.29
C ASP A 142 -1.53 14.90 6.77
N ARG A 143 -2.57 15.38 7.45
CA ARG A 143 -3.62 14.53 8.02
C ARG A 143 -4.45 13.81 6.96
N LEU A 144 -4.62 14.39 5.77
CA LEU A 144 -5.40 13.74 4.72
C LEU A 144 -4.62 12.56 4.12
N SER A 145 -3.32 12.73 3.84
CA SER A 145 -2.43 11.64 3.41
C SER A 145 -2.41 10.48 4.40
N PHE A 146 -2.44 10.75 5.70
CA PHE A 146 -2.62 9.72 6.72
C PHE A 146 -3.94 8.94 6.52
N TRP A 147 -5.08 9.63 6.41
CA TRP A 147 -6.38 8.97 6.31
C TRP A 147 -6.61 8.27 4.96
N LEU A 148 -5.99 8.74 3.88
CA LEU A 148 -6.02 8.09 2.57
C LEU A 148 -5.36 6.69 2.58
N PHE A 149 -4.49 6.42 3.54
CA PHE A 149 -3.90 5.09 3.74
C PHE A 149 -4.76 4.17 4.63
N ALA A 150 -5.80 4.68 5.30
CA ALA A 150 -6.63 3.86 6.18
C ALA A 150 -7.35 2.70 5.46
N PRO A 151 -7.93 2.88 4.26
CA PRO A 151 -8.49 1.77 3.49
C PRO A 151 -7.45 0.71 3.12
N TYR A 152 -6.21 1.14 2.84
CA TYR A 152 -5.11 0.23 2.54
C TYR A 152 -4.72 -0.62 3.76
N VAL A 153 -4.60 -0.01 4.95
CA VAL A 153 -4.36 -0.76 6.19
C VAL A 153 -5.48 -1.75 6.48
N ALA A 154 -6.75 -1.34 6.32
CA ALA A 154 -7.88 -2.24 6.55
C ALA A 154 -7.83 -3.46 5.62
N TRP A 155 -7.53 -3.25 4.34
CA TRP A 155 -7.37 -4.33 3.37
C TRP A 155 -6.20 -5.25 3.69
N VAL A 156 -5.02 -4.69 4.02
CA VAL A 156 -3.83 -5.50 4.34
C VAL A 156 -3.98 -6.23 5.67
N ALA A 157 -4.66 -5.64 6.65
CA ALA A 157 -5.00 -6.33 7.90
C ALA A 157 -5.92 -7.54 7.64
N PHE A 158 -6.94 -7.37 6.80
CA PHE A 158 -7.79 -8.47 6.35
C PHE A 158 -6.99 -9.55 5.59
N ALA A 159 -6.13 -9.15 4.66
CA ALA A 159 -5.26 -10.06 3.93
C ALA A 159 -4.26 -10.78 4.85
N THR A 160 -3.81 -10.14 5.93
CA THR A 160 -2.96 -10.76 6.96
C THR A 160 -3.72 -11.88 7.68
N LEU A 161 -4.99 -11.65 8.03
CA LEU A 161 -5.86 -12.69 8.60
C LEU A 161 -6.07 -13.87 7.64
N LEU A 162 -6.24 -13.59 6.34
CA LEU A 162 -6.32 -14.63 5.30
C LEU A 162 -5.02 -15.44 5.23
N ASN A 163 -3.85 -14.79 5.16
CA ASN A 163 -2.56 -15.47 5.13
C ASN A 163 -2.34 -16.33 6.39
N GLY A 164 -2.68 -15.81 7.57
CA GLY A 164 -2.62 -16.58 8.81
C GLY A 164 -3.55 -17.80 8.80
N SER A 165 -4.72 -17.68 8.17
CA SER A 165 -5.64 -18.81 8.01
C SER A 165 -5.10 -19.88 7.07
N TYR A 166 -4.43 -19.49 5.98
CA TYR A 166 -3.74 -20.47 5.13
C TYR A 166 -2.65 -21.23 5.87
N VAL A 167 -1.87 -20.54 6.73
CA VAL A 167 -0.85 -21.18 7.58
C VAL A 167 -1.46 -22.19 8.56
N LEU A 168 -2.68 -21.92 9.07
CA LEU A 168 -3.34 -22.83 10.01
C LEU A 168 -3.99 -24.04 9.32
N LEU A 169 -4.33 -23.91 8.03
CA LEU A 169 -5.09 -24.91 7.27
C LEU A 169 -4.21 -25.84 6.40
N ASN A 170 -2.93 -25.51 6.20
CA ASN A 170 -2.01 -26.22 5.28
C ASN A 170 -0.61 -26.32 5.89
#